data_AF-A0A2V8U5I5-F1
#
_entry.id   AF-A0A2V8U5I5-F1
#
_cell.length_a   1.000
_cell.length_b   1.000
_cell.length_c   1.000
_cell.angle_alpha   90.00
_cell.angle_beta   90.00
_cell.angle_gamma   90.00
#
_symmetry.space_group_name_H-M   'P 1'
#
loop_
_entity.id
_entity.type
_entity.pdbx_description
1 polymer ?
#
loop_
_entity_poly.entity_id
_entity_poly.type
_entity_poly.pdbx_seq_one_letter_code
_entity_poly.pdbx_strand_id
1 'polypeptide(L)'
;MATLAGGIPSPKTRTVSWVSIAWFTALLVAAYFPILKFLVHQWSVDENVGHGFFVPLVAAYVAWKRREEMRALEFKPAWWGVGVMLW
;
A
#
# COMPACT_ATOMS: atom_id res chain seq x y z
N MET A 1 28.23 44.45 -2.86
CA MET A 1 27.86 43.49 -1.80
C MET A 1 26.54 42.87 -2.20
N ALA A 2 26.56 41.70 -2.84
CA ALA A 2 25.39 41.05 -3.43
C ALA A 2 24.77 40.06 -2.43
N THR A 3 23.50 40.28 -2.11
CA THR A 3 22.72 39.45 -1.18
C THR A 3 22.08 38.30 -1.96
N LEU A 4 22.65 37.09 -1.90
CA LEU A 4 22.03 35.87 -2.43
C LEU A 4 20.99 35.36 -1.43
N ALA A 5 19.82 36.01 -1.40
CA ALA A 5 18.64 35.46 -0.74
C ALA A 5 18.01 34.38 -1.65
N GLY A 6 18.70 33.25 -1.80
CA GLY A 6 18.15 32.04 -2.39
C GLY A 6 17.12 31.47 -1.41
N GLY A 7 15.84 31.74 -1.64
CA GLY A 7 14.74 31.18 -0.85
C GLY A 7 14.81 29.65 -0.88
N ILE A 8 14.88 29.04 0.30
CA ILE A 8 14.86 27.58 0.43
C ILE A 8 13.52 27.10 -0.14
N PRO A 9 13.50 26.25 -1.19
CA PRO A 9 12.26 25.75 -1.75
C PRO A 9 11.52 24.96 -0.68
N SER A 10 10.32 25.41 -0.33
CA SER A 10 9.48 24.71 0.65
C SER A 10 9.14 23.31 0.12
N PRO A 11 9.28 22.25 0.94
CA PRO A 11 8.93 20.90 0.50
C PRO A 11 7.45 20.85 0.13
N LYS A 12 7.14 20.49 -1.12
CA LYS A 12 5.75 20.24 -1.54
C LYS A 12 5.23 19.02 -0.77
N THR A 13 4.42 19.24 0.26
CA THR A 13 3.64 18.19 0.91
C THR A 13 2.68 17.59 -0.12
N ARG A 14 2.98 16.38 -0.57
CA ARG A 14 2.14 15.61 -1.48
C ARG A 14 0.89 15.16 -0.71
N THR A 15 -0.21 15.89 -0.86
CA THR A 15 -1.49 15.51 -0.24
C THR A 15 -2.03 14.28 -0.99
N VAL A 16 -2.14 13.16 -0.29
CA VAL A 16 -2.71 11.95 -0.89
C VAL A 16 -4.23 12.13 -0.91
N SER A 17 -4.83 12.14 -2.10
CA SER A 17 -6.27 12.28 -2.26
C SER A 17 -6.98 11.02 -1.78
N TRP A 18 -7.82 11.15 -0.76
CA TRP A 18 -8.63 10.04 -0.22
C TRP A 18 -9.58 9.47 -1.29
N VAL A 19 -10.05 10.32 -2.21
CA VAL A 19 -10.88 9.91 -3.35
C VAL A 19 -10.08 9.01 -4.30
N SER A 20 -8.83 9.36 -4.59
CA SER A 20 -7.97 8.52 -5.42
C SER A 20 -7.72 7.17 -4.77
N ILE A 21 -7.42 7.14 -3.46
CA ILE A 21 -7.27 5.89 -2.71
C ILE A 21 -8.53 5.03 -2.85
N ALA A 22 -9.70 5.59 -2.50
CA ALA A 22 -10.96 4.86 -2.57
C ALA A 22 -11.26 4.32 -3.97
N TRP A 23 -11.02 5.13 -5.01
CA TRP A 23 -11.21 4.73 -6.41
C TRP A 23 -10.30 3.57 -6.82
N PHE A 24 -9.00 3.66 -6.52
CA PHE A 24 -8.06 2.58 -6.83
C PHE A 24 -8.35 1.32 -6.02
N THR A 25 -8.71 1.45 -4.74
CA THR A 25 -9.11 0.31 -3.91
C THR A 25 -10.37 -0.35 -4.47
N ALA A 26 -11.37 0.42 -4.89
CA ALA A 26 -12.58 -0.12 -5.51
C ALA A 26 -12.28 -0.87 -6.81
N LEU A 27 -11.44 -0.31 -7.69
CA LEU A 27 -11.00 -0.97 -8.92
C LEU A 27 -10.24 -2.28 -8.63
N LEU A 28 -9.37 -2.28 -7.62
CA LEU A 28 -8.65 -3.47 -7.21
C LEU A 28 -9.60 -4.56 -6.70
N VAL A 29 -10.54 -4.19 -5.82
CA VAL A 29 -11.56 -5.12 -5.32
C VAL A 29 -12.41 -5.68 -6.46
N ALA A 30 -12.80 -4.85 -7.43
CA ALA A 30 -13.55 -5.29 -8.60
C ALA A 30 -12.76 -6.27 -9.46
N ALA A 31 -11.47 -6.00 -9.71
CA ALA A 31 -10.59 -6.87 -10.49
C ALA A 31 -10.37 -8.24 -9.83
N TYR A 32 -10.30 -8.29 -8.49
CA TYR A 32 -10.06 -9.51 -7.72
C TYR A 32 -11.34 -10.12 -7.11
N PHE A 33 -12.51 -9.56 -7.42
CA PHE A 33 -13.79 -9.99 -6.85
C PHE A 33 -14.07 -11.50 -6.93
N PRO A 34 -13.88 -12.20 -8.08
CA PRO A 34 -14.17 -13.64 -8.14
C PRO A 34 -13.29 -14.47 -7.19
N ILE A 35 -12.03 -14.06 -7.03
CA ILE A 35 -11.07 -14.72 -6.13
C ILE A 35 -11.45 -14.47 -4.67
N LEU A 36 -11.79 -13.23 -4.32
CA LEU A 36 -12.26 -12.88 -2.98
C LEU A 36 -13.52 -13.68 -2.59
N LYS A 37 -14.48 -13.81 -3.51
CA LYS A 37 -15.70 -14.60 -3.29
C LYS A 37 -15.37 -16.08 -3.06
N PHE A 38 -14.46 -16.64 -3.86
CA PHE A 38 -14.01 -18.02 -3.69
C PHE A 38 -13.35 -18.25 -2.32
N LEU A 39 -12.46 -17.34 -1.90
CA LEU A 39 -11.79 -17.41 -0.59
C LEU A 39 -12.79 -17.37 0.56
N VAL A 40 -13.73 -16.42 0.54
CA VAL A 40 -14.78 -16.31 1.58
C VAL A 40 -15.64 -17.57 1.64
N HIS A 41 -16.02 -18.12 0.48
CA HIS A 41 -16.79 -19.35 0.43
C HIS A 41 -16.00 -20.54 1.00
N GLN A 42 -14.72 -20.69 0.64
CA GLN A 42 -13.86 -21.75 1.16
C GLN A 42 -13.71 -21.65 2.67
N TRP A 43 -13.39 -20.47 3.21
CA TRP A 43 -13.27 -20.26 4.65
C TRP A 43 -14.59 -20.45 5.39
N SER A 44 -15.74 -20.23 4.75
CA SER A 44 -17.05 -20.42 5.37
C SER A 44 -17.54 -21.85 5.37
N VAL A 45 -17.09 -22.69 4.42
CA VAL A 45 -17.63 -24.04 4.20
C VAL A 45 -16.69 -25.12 4.74
N ASP A 46 -15.37 -24.88 4.74
CA ASP A 46 -14.39 -25.84 5.23
C ASP A 46 -13.81 -25.38 6.58
N GLU A 47 -14.15 -26.14 7.63
CA GLU A 47 -13.79 -25.87 9.02
C GLU A 47 -12.27 -25.87 9.24
N ASN A 48 -11.50 -26.58 8.40
CA ASN A 48 -10.03 -26.60 8.51
C ASN A 48 -9.38 -25.29 8.05
N VAL A 49 -10.02 -24.55 7.14
CA VAL A 49 -9.48 -23.30 6.57
C VAL A 49 -10.23 -22.06 7.01
N GLY A 50 -11.20 -22.18 7.92
CA GLY A 50 -11.96 -21.04 8.47
C GLY A 50 -11.11 -20.01 9.20
N HIS A 51 -9.92 -20.38 9.68
CA HIS A 51 -8.95 -19.43 10.24
C HIS A 51 -8.38 -18.45 9.19
N GLY A 52 -8.61 -18.68 7.90
CA GLY A 52 -8.21 -17.79 6.82
C GLY A 52 -8.77 -16.37 6.94
N PHE A 53 -9.92 -16.20 7.61
CA PHE A 53 -10.49 -14.88 7.91
C PHE A 53 -9.60 -14.00 8.81
N PHE A 54 -8.68 -14.58 9.58
CA PHE A 54 -7.74 -13.79 10.38
C PHE A 54 -6.62 -13.17 9.55
N VAL A 55 -6.31 -13.71 8.37
CA VAL A 55 -5.18 -13.26 7.55
C VAL A 55 -5.32 -11.80 7.13
N PRO A 56 -6.46 -11.33 6.56
CA PRO A 56 -6.63 -9.92 6.20
C PRO A 56 -6.52 -8.98 7.42
N LEU A 57 -7.07 -9.39 8.56
CA LEU A 57 -7.07 -8.60 9.80
C LEU A 57 -5.66 -8.44 10.36
N VAL A 58 -4.90 -9.55 10.45
CA VAL A 58 -3.51 -9.54 10.92
C VAL A 58 -2.63 -8.78 9.94
N ALA A 59 -2.81 -8.95 8.62
CA ALA A 59 -2.07 -8.20 7.61
C ALA A 59 -2.30 -6.68 7.76
N ALA A 60 -3.54 -6.24 7.95
CA ALA A 60 -3.86 -4.84 8.21
C ALA A 60 -3.25 -4.33 9.52
N TYR A 61 -3.28 -5.13 10.59
CA TYR A 61 -2.65 -4.79 11.87
C TYR A 61 -1.13 -4.65 11.76
N VAL A 62 -0.46 -5.59 11.07
CA VAL A 62 0.99 -5.54 10.84
C VAL A 62 1.35 -4.31 9.99
N ALA A 63 0.58 -4.04 8.93
CA ALA A 63 0.75 -2.84 8.11
C ALA A 63 0.58 -1.55 8.94
N TRP A 64 -0.40 -1.53 9.85
CA TRP A 64 -0.63 -0.40 10.76
C TRP A 64 0.52 -0.22 11.75
N LYS A 65 0.99 -1.30 12.38
CA LYS A 65 2.09 -1.25 13.35
C LYS A 65 3.38 -0.73 12.72
N ARG A 66 3.68 -1.16 11.49
CA ARG A 66 4.88 -0.76 10.76
C ARG A 66 4.76 0.59 10.05
N ARG A 67 3.61 1.26 10.12
CA ARG A 67 3.41 2.56 9.45
C ARG A 67 4.39 3.64 9.94
N GLU A 68 4.80 3.56 11.20
CA GLU A 68 5.72 4.52 11.82
C GLU A 68 7.16 4.26 11.38
N GLU A 69 7.57 2.99 11.31
CA GLU A 69 8.84 2.56 10.71
C GLU A 69 8.91 2.95 9.22
N MET A 70 7.83 2.74 8.46
CA MET A 70 7.73 3.14 7.05
C MET A 70 7.82 4.65 6.83
N ARG A 71 7.38 5.46 7.81
CA ARG A 71 7.52 6.93 7.77
C ARG A 71 8.94 7.39 8.11
N ALA A 72 9.68 6.61 8.91
CA ALA A 72 11.05 6.92 9.30
C ALA A 72 12.07 6.53 8.22
N LEU A 73 11.75 5.57 7.35
CA LEU A 73 12.60 5.24 6.21
C LEU A 73 12.46 6.28 5.09
N GLU A 74 13.58 6.84 4.65
CA GLU A 74 13.64 7.59 3.40
C GLU A 74 13.36 6.63 2.23
N PHE A 75 12.29 6.91 1.48
CA PHE A 75 11.89 6.12 0.32
C PHE A 75 12.94 6.26 -0.80
N LYS A 76 13.92 5.35 -0.88
CA LYS A 76 14.88 5.26 -1.98
C LYS A 76 14.37 4.29 -3.05
N PRO A 77 13.81 4.75 -4.17
CA PRO A 77 13.41 3.86 -5.26
C PRO A 77 14.63 3.14 -5.83
N ALA A 78 14.61 1.82 -5.75
CA ALA A 78 15.63 0.95 -6.29
C ALA A 78 15.38 0.71 -7.79
N TRP A 79 15.85 1.64 -8.64
CA TRP A 79 15.67 1.59 -10.09
C TRP A 79 16.26 0.33 -10.77
N TRP A 80 17.19 -0.36 -10.11
CA TRP A 80 17.74 -1.63 -10.59
C TRP A 80 16.69 -2.74 -10.68
N GLY A 81 15.61 -2.68 -9.89
CA GLY A 81 14.51 -3.65 -9.95
C GLY A 81 13.80 -3.66 -11.31
N VAL A 82 13.76 -2.51 -12.00
CA VAL A 82 13.23 -2.41 -13.37
C VAL A 82 14.12 -3.17 -14.35
N GLY A 83 15.44 -3.13 -14.16
CA GLY A 83 16.39 -3.88 -14.99
C GLY A 83 16.23 -5.39 -14.87
N VAL A 84 15.88 -5.90 -13.67
CA VAL A 84 15.64 -7.34 -13.45
C VAL A 84 14.30 -7.80 -14.02
N MET A 85 13.25 -6.97 -14.00
CA MET A 85 11.96 -7.33 -14.60
C MET A 85 11.97 -7.33 -16.13
N LEU A 86 12.89 -6.59 -16.75
CA LEU A 86 13.02 -6.50 -18.21
C LEU A 86 13.95 -7.57 -18.81
N TRP A 87 14.69 -8.29 -17.97
CA TRP A 87 15.56 -9.40 -18.37
C TRP A 87 14.78 -10.71 -18.40
#